data_AF-A0A6J2JFZ0-F1
#
_entry.id   AF-A0A6J2JFZ0-F1
#
_cell.length_a   1.000
_cell.length_b   1.000
_cell.length_c   1.000
_cell.angle_alpha   90.00
_cell.angle_beta   90.00
_cell.angle_gamma   90.00
#
_symmetry.space_group_name_H-M   'P 1'
#
loop_
_entity.id
_entity.type
_entity.pdbx_description
1 polymer ?
#
loop_
_entity_poly.entity_id
_entity_poly.type
_entity_poly.pdbx_seq_one_letter_code
_entity_poly.pdbx_strand_id
1 'polypeptide(L)'
;MTLMTNAIFIKRNHYIFCFNDIIIIVDFLLSYQYKYCVRADENIVFCGRRYPIYYILQPRNMNNLLIAIFALTLPFSIWCYDEKYDKIDVDKILSDDKLFTDYINCMLDKGPCEVEYSSEFKELLPEVIATSCAKCTPIQKTGLRKTVKALSVKRPDDFSQFRAKYDPKGEYEKQFAAFVVATD
;
A
#
# COMPACT_ATOMS: atom_id res chain seq x y z
N MET A 1 30.69 7.52 25.96
CA MET A 1 31.42 8.78 26.11
C MET A 1 31.79 9.24 24.69
N THR A 2 31.06 10.24 24.19
CA THR A 2 31.54 11.40 23.39
C THR A 2 32.95 11.27 22.75
N LEU A 3 33.27 11.67 21.51
CA LEU A 3 32.74 12.68 20.58
C LEU A 3 33.35 12.47 19.17
N MET A 4 32.71 13.11 18.21
CA MET A 4 33.08 13.35 16.81
C MET A 4 34.55 13.77 16.56
N THR A 5 35.05 13.49 15.35
CA THR A 5 35.77 14.40 14.40
C THR A 5 36.51 13.52 13.36
N ASN A 6 36.34 13.64 12.04
CA ASN A 6 36.27 14.82 11.20
C ASN A 6 35.41 14.58 9.95
N ALA A 7 34.42 15.44 9.71
CA ALA A 7 33.74 15.55 8.42
C ALA A 7 34.55 16.50 7.52
N ILE A 8 34.96 16.05 6.34
CA ILE A 8 35.61 16.91 5.33
C ILE A 8 34.50 17.51 4.47
N PHE A 9 34.29 18.82 4.60
CA PHE A 9 33.30 19.58 3.84
C PHE A 9 33.89 19.94 2.47
N ILE A 10 33.38 19.35 1.38
CA ILE A 10 33.67 19.82 0.02
C ILE A 10 32.36 20.15 -0.68
N LYS A 11 32.27 21.43 -1.08
CA LYS A 11 31.23 22.12 -1.86
C LYS A 11 30.34 21.21 -2.73
N ARG A 12 29.02 21.44 -2.61
CA ARG A 12 27.84 20.76 -3.24
C ARG A 12 27.33 19.52 -2.50
N ASN A 13 26.41 19.73 -1.54
CA ASN A 13 25.33 18.83 -1.08
C ASN A 13 25.58 17.31 -0.87
N HIS A 14 26.82 16.84 -0.85
CA HIS A 14 27.16 15.45 -0.57
C HIS A 14 27.88 15.36 0.77
N TYR A 15 27.41 14.45 1.64
CA TYR A 15 28.17 14.04 2.81
C TYR A 15 28.94 12.78 2.47
N ILE A 16 30.27 12.86 2.62
CA ILE A 16 31.19 11.74 2.41
C ILE A 16 31.67 11.29 3.79
N PHE A 17 31.34 10.05 4.15
CA PHE A 17 31.86 9.42 5.37
C PHE A 17 32.90 8.36 4.97
N CYS A 18 34.08 8.43 5.56
CA CYS A 18 35.13 7.42 5.38
C CYS A 18 35.23 6.56 6.65
N PHE A 19 35.07 5.25 6.50
CA PHE A 19 35.27 4.26 7.56
C PHE A 19 36.02 3.07 6.96
N ASN A 20 37.21 2.73 7.47
CA ASN A 20 37.99 1.54 7.07
C ASN A 20 37.92 1.23 5.55
N ASP A 21 38.49 2.12 4.73
CA ASP A 21 38.56 2.05 3.26
C ASP A 21 37.22 2.09 2.49
N ILE A 22 36.10 2.30 3.18
CA ILE A 22 34.78 2.44 2.58
C ILE A 22 34.40 3.93 2.53
N ILE A 23 34.10 4.41 1.31
CA ILE A 23 33.58 5.75 1.04
C ILE A 23 32.05 5.65 0.94
N ILE A 24 31.34 6.27 1.87
CA ILE A 24 29.88 6.35 1.89
C ILE A 24 29.47 7.72 1.34
N ILE A 25 28.77 7.72 0.19
CA ILE A 25 28.19 8.93 -0.40
C ILE A 25 26.68 8.87 -0.16
N VAL A 26 26.16 9.81 0.63
CA VAL A 26 24.71 9.97 0.83
C VAL A 26 24.21 11.03 -0.15
N ASP A 27 23.38 10.62 -1.11
CA ASP A 27 22.79 11.51 -2.11
C ASP A 27 21.34 11.85 -1.72
N PHE A 28 21.08 13.12 -1.40
CA PHE A 28 19.77 13.58 -0.89
C PHE A 28 18.78 13.91 -2.04
N LEU A 29 19.11 13.60 -3.30
CA LEU A 29 18.39 14.12 -4.47
C LEU A 29 17.11 13.37 -4.90
N LEU A 30 16.60 12.40 -4.13
CA LEU A 30 15.25 11.86 -4.34
C LEU A 30 14.47 11.80 -3.02
N SER A 31 13.74 12.88 -2.71
CA SER A 31 12.77 12.98 -1.59
C SER A 31 11.53 12.07 -1.73
N TYR A 32 11.61 10.96 -2.46
CA TYR A 32 10.50 10.01 -2.57
C TYR A 32 10.52 9.05 -1.38
N GLN A 33 9.77 9.37 -0.33
CA GLN A 33 9.38 8.39 0.69
C GLN A 33 8.56 7.30 0.01
N TYR A 34 8.99 6.03 0.08
CA TYR A 34 8.16 4.91 -0.35
C TYR A 34 7.48 4.28 0.86
N LYS A 35 6.17 4.04 0.72
CA LYS A 35 5.35 3.32 1.71
C LYS A 35 5.62 1.84 1.56
N TYR A 36 5.95 1.19 2.67
CA TYR A 36 6.25 -0.23 2.70
C TYR A 36 5.40 -0.91 3.75
N CYS A 37 5.06 -2.16 3.47
CA CYS A 37 4.31 -2.99 4.37
C CYS A 37 5.04 -4.32 4.62
N VAL A 38 5.11 -4.70 5.90
CA VAL A 38 5.71 -5.96 6.36
C VAL A 38 4.61 -7.00 6.47
N ARG A 39 4.81 -8.12 5.77
CA ARG A 39 3.90 -9.27 5.78
C ARG A 39 4.45 -10.36 6.71
N ALA A 40 3.61 -10.90 7.59
CA ALA A 40 3.83 -12.15 8.31
C ALA A 40 2.61 -13.05 8.06
N ASP A 41 2.84 -14.27 7.57
CA ASP A 41 1.81 -15.30 7.33
C ASP A 41 0.56 -14.77 6.60
N GLU A 42 0.74 -14.43 5.31
CA GLU A 42 -0.26 -13.84 4.39
C GLU A 42 -0.83 -12.47 4.82
N ASN A 43 -0.63 -12.06 6.07
CA ASN A 43 -1.20 -10.86 6.65
C ASN A 43 -0.21 -9.70 6.67
N ILE A 44 -0.70 -8.53 6.26
CA ILE A 44 -0.03 -7.25 6.51
C ILE A 44 -0.14 -6.95 7.99
N VAL A 45 1.01 -6.87 8.68
CA VAL A 45 1.09 -6.63 10.12
C VAL A 45 1.43 -5.16 10.41
N PHE A 46 2.24 -4.54 9.56
CA PHE A 46 2.70 -3.17 9.77
C PHE A 46 2.98 -2.45 8.45
N CYS A 47 2.35 -1.30 8.22
CA CYS A 47 2.69 -0.39 7.14
C CYS A 47 3.38 0.87 7.70
N GLY A 48 4.47 1.31 7.07
CA GLY A 48 5.22 2.49 7.47
C GLY A 48 5.85 3.23 6.28
N ARG A 49 6.54 4.34 6.55
CA ARG A 49 7.27 5.12 5.54
C ARG A 49 8.77 4.87 5.68
N ARG A 50 9.44 4.49 4.59
CA ARG A 50 10.91 4.32 4.57
C ARG A 50 11.53 5.34 3.66
N TYR A 51 12.63 5.92 4.11
CA TYR A 51 13.52 6.69 3.24
C TYR A 51 14.37 5.72 2.42
N PRO A 52 14.60 5.99 1.13
CA PRO A 52 15.59 5.26 0.36
C PRO A 52 16.96 5.39 1.02
N ILE A 53 17.46 4.29 1.56
CA ILE A 53 18.91 4.13 1.75
C ILE A 53 19.40 3.45 0.48
N TYR A 54 19.73 4.24 -0.54
CA TYR A 54 20.46 3.73 -1.69
C TYR A 54 21.92 3.60 -1.30
N TYR A 55 22.36 2.37 -1.01
CA TYR A 55 23.79 2.06 -1.01
C TYR A 55 24.25 2.04 -2.47
N ILE A 56 24.88 3.11 -2.96
CA ILE A 56 25.64 3.04 -4.20
C ILE A 56 26.90 2.25 -3.90
N LEU A 57 26.83 0.92 -4.03
CA LEU A 57 28.03 0.10 -4.10
C LEU A 57 28.65 0.36 -5.47
N GLN A 58 29.69 1.19 -5.56
CA GLN A 58 30.59 1.12 -6.72
C GLN A 58 31.37 -0.21 -6.61
N PRO A 59 31.15 -1.18 -7.52
CA PRO A 59 31.77 -2.48 -7.39
C PRO A 59 33.20 -2.35 -7.91
N ARG A 60 34.18 -2.19 -7.02
CA ARG A 60 35.59 -2.23 -7.46
C ARG A 60 36.12 -3.65 -7.59
N ASN A 61 35.71 -4.59 -6.71
CA ASN A 61 36.09 -6.00 -6.81
C ASN A 61 35.36 -6.87 -5.76
N MET A 62 34.07 -7.21 -5.96
CA MET A 62 33.33 -8.05 -5.00
C MET A 62 32.80 -9.30 -5.69
N ASN A 63 33.07 -10.46 -5.09
CA ASN A 63 32.67 -11.78 -5.60
C ASN A 63 31.16 -11.82 -5.88
N ASN A 64 30.75 -12.26 -7.07
CA ASN A 64 29.35 -12.32 -7.52
C ASN A 64 28.43 -13.06 -6.52
N LEU A 65 29.00 -13.96 -5.72
CA LEU A 65 28.31 -14.69 -4.65
C LEU A 65 27.81 -13.77 -3.51
N LEU A 66 28.56 -12.74 -3.13
CA LEU A 66 28.18 -11.84 -2.04
C LEU A 66 27.05 -10.88 -2.44
N ILE A 67 27.03 -10.46 -3.71
CA ILE A 67 25.94 -9.64 -4.26
C ILE A 67 24.64 -10.45 -4.32
N ALA A 68 24.71 -11.73 -4.72
CA ALA A 68 23.55 -12.62 -4.77
C ALA A 68 22.95 -12.89 -3.39
N ILE A 69 23.78 -13.05 -2.34
CA ILE A 69 23.32 -13.27 -0.97
C ILE A 69 22.60 -12.02 -0.42
N PHE A 70 23.10 -10.82 -0.72
CA PHE A 70 22.49 -9.58 -0.22
C PHE A 70 21.17 -9.22 -0.93
N ALA A 71 20.99 -9.65 -2.18
CA ALA A 71 19.72 -9.49 -2.91
C ALA A 71 18.62 -10.43 -2.37
N LEU A 72 18.97 -11.59 -1.83
CA LEU A 72 18.04 -12.57 -1.26
C LEU A 72 17.56 -12.22 0.14
N THR A 73 18.25 -11.33 0.87
CA THR A 73 17.89 -10.93 2.24
C THR A 73 17.05 -9.65 2.31
N LEU A 74 16.72 -9.03 1.16
CA LEU A 74 15.80 -7.90 1.15
C LEU A 74 14.41 -8.40 1.56
N PRO A 75 13.82 -7.93 2.67
CA PRO A 75 12.43 -8.24 2.97
C PRO A 75 11.58 -7.78 1.80
N PHE A 76 10.72 -8.67 1.28
CA PHE A 76 9.72 -8.35 0.26
C PHE A 76 8.76 -7.31 0.83
N SER A 77 9.15 -6.04 0.76
CA SER A 77 8.29 -4.93 1.13
C SER A 77 7.20 -4.81 0.08
N ILE A 78 5.97 -5.05 0.48
CA ILE A 78 4.80 -4.83 -0.38
C ILE A 78 4.46 -3.33 -0.31
N TRP A 79 4.18 -2.74 -1.46
CA TRP A 79 3.64 -1.38 -1.54
C TRP A 79 2.20 -1.39 -1.05
N CYS A 80 1.89 -0.63 -0.01
CA CYS A 80 0.53 -0.50 0.52
C CYS A 80 -0.20 0.72 -0.06
N TYR A 81 -1.54 0.67 0.00
CA TYR A 81 -2.36 1.78 -0.45
C TYR A 81 -2.16 3.03 0.41
N ASP A 82 -2.54 4.18 -0.16
CA ASP A 82 -2.30 5.46 0.47
C ASP A 82 -3.03 5.60 1.83
N GLU A 83 -2.42 6.32 2.77
CA GLU A 83 -2.96 6.53 4.13
C GLU A 83 -4.19 7.44 4.10
N LYS A 84 -4.42 8.18 3.00
CA LYS A 84 -5.65 8.96 2.82
C LYS A 84 -6.91 8.08 2.95
N TYR A 85 -6.83 6.81 2.55
CA TYR A 85 -7.94 5.86 2.70
C TYR A 85 -8.16 5.42 4.16
N ASP A 86 -7.14 5.49 5.02
CA ASP A 86 -7.28 5.20 6.46
C ASP A 86 -8.09 6.27 7.19
N LYS A 87 -8.17 7.49 6.62
CA LYS A 87 -8.86 8.64 7.20
C LYS A 87 -10.33 8.74 6.81
N ILE A 88 -10.79 7.88 5.89
CA ILE A 88 -12.18 7.88 5.43
C ILE A 88 -13.07 7.30 6.53
N ASP A 89 -14.07 8.06 6.94
CA ASP A 89 -15.08 7.62 7.89
C ASP A 89 -16.14 6.76 7.19
N VAL A 90 -15.88 5.45 7.16
CA VAL A 90 -16.79 4.44 6.59
C VAL A 90 -18.14 4.44 7.30
N ASP A 91 -18.18 4.68 8.61
CA ASP A 91 -19.42 4.71 9.37
C ASP A 91 -20.33 5.85 8.94
N LYS A 92 -19.76 7.04 8.78
CA LYS A 92 -20.47 8.20 8.26
C LYS A 92 -21.03 7.92 6.87
N ILE A 93 -20.24 7.36 5.96
CA ILE A 93 -20.68 7.02 4.60
C ILE A 93 -21.85 6.03 4.64
N LEU A 94 -21.74 4.96 5.44
CA LEU A 94 -22.77 3.92 5.51
C LEU A 94 -24.05 4.38 6.25
N SER A 95 -23.98 5.47 7.01
CA SER A 95 -25.12 6.07 7.71
C SER A 95 -25.90 7.07 6.85
N ASP A 96 -25.27 7.65 5.82
CA ASP A 96 -25.89 8.59 4.89
C ASP A 96 -26.25 7.86 3.59
N ASP A 97 -27.54 7.57 3.41
CA ASP A 97 -28.05 6.83 2.25
C ASP A 97 -27.74 7.53 0.92
N LYS A 98 -27.73 8.87 0.89
CA LYS A 98 -27.41 9.62 -0.33
C LYS A 98 -25.94 9.47 -0.65
N LEU A 99 -25.07 9.71 0.35
CA LEU A 99 -23.63 9.61 0.18
C LEU A 99 -23.21 8.19 -0.24
N PHE A 100 -23.79 7.17 0.39
CA PHE A 100 -23.52 5.77 0.02
C PHE A 100 -23.98 5.46 -1.41
N THR A 101 -25.16 5.95 -1.81
CA THR A 101 -25.68 5.80 -3.18
C THR A 101 -24.76 6.47 -4.20
N ASP A 102 -24.25 7.66 -3.91
CA ASP A 102 -23.33 8.38 -4.80
C ASP A 102 -22.02 7.61 -5.03
N TYR A 103 -21.46 7.00 -3.97
CA TYR A 103 -20.30 6.09 -4.10
C TYR A 103 -20.62 4.87 -4.97
N ILE A 104 -21.73 4.17 -4.72
CA ILE A 104 -22.13 2.98 -5.48
C ILE A 104 -22.34 3.33 -6.96
N ASN A 105 -23.02 4.44 -7.23
CA ASN A 105 -23.28 4.89 -8.60
C ASN A 105 -21.99 5.19 -9.36
N CYS A 106 -21.02 5.85 -8.72
CA CYS A 106 -19.69 6.04 -9.29
C CYS A 106 -19.05 4.68 -9.64
N MET A 107 -19.03 3.73 -8.70
CA MET A 107 -18.44 2.41 -8.91
C MET A 107 -19.15 1.61 -10.00
N LEU A 108 -20.46 1.79 -10.18
CA LEU A 108 -21.27 1.11 -11.18
C LEU A 108 -21.37 1.83 -12.53
N ASP A 109 -20.69 2.96 -12.74
CA ASP A 109 -20.85 3.81 -13.95
C ASP A 109 -22.28 4.34 -14.15
N LYS A 110 -23.04 4.51 -13.07
CA LYS A 110 -24.41 5.05 -13.10
C LYS A 110 -24.49 6.55 -12.79
N GLY A 111 -23.38 7.15 -12.38
CA GLY A 111 -23.32 8.56 -11.99
C GLY A 111 -21.89 9.06 -11.89
N PRO A 112 -21.71 10.36 -11.59
CA PRO A 112 -20.40 10.99 -11.49
C PRO A 112 -19.61 10.50 -10.26
N CYS A 113 -18.29 10.51 -10.37
CA CYS A 113 -17.36 10.17 -9.28
C CYS A 113 -16.84 11.44 -8.58
N GLU A 114 -17.75 12.23 -8.01
CA GLU A 114 -17.43 13.51 -7.36
C GLU A 114 -17.15 13.37 -5.85
N VAL A 115 -17.54 12.24 -5.26
CA VAL A 115 -17.35 11.98 -3.83
C VAL A 115 -15.88 11.73 -3.53
N GLU A 116 -15.45 12.08 -2.32
CA GLU A 116 -14.06 12.03 -1.85
C GLU A 116 -13.36 10.70 -2.24
N TYR A 117 -12.28 10.80 -3.03
CA TYR A 117 -11.47 9.68 -3.53
C TYR A 117 -12.22 8.57 -4.31
N SER A 118 -13.50 8.76 -4.64
CA SER A 118 -14.34 7.72 -5.28
C SER A 118 -13.80 7.27 -6.64
N SER A 119 -13.32 8.20 -7.47
CA SER A 119 -12.75 7.90 -8.78
C SER A 119 -11.47 7.07 -8.68
N GLU A 120 -10.54 7.48 -7.80
CA GLU A 120 -9.26 6.78 -7.63
C GLU A 120 -9.49 5.38 -7.04
N PHE A 121 -10.40 5.27 -6.06
CA PHE A 121 -10.72 3.97 -5.45
C PHE A 121 -11.36 3.01 -6.45
N LYS A 122 -12.22 3.51 -7.34
CA LYS A 122 -12.83 2.73 -8.41
C LYS A 122 -11.78 2.10 -9.34
N GLU A 123 -10.71 2.81 -9.66
CA GLU A 123 -9.60 2.28 -10.47
C GLU A 123 -8.84 1.16 -9.76
N LEU A 124 -8.81 1.17 -8.43
CA LEU A 124 -8.16 0.13 -7.62
C LEU A 124 -9.02 -1.12 -7.41
N LEU A 125 -10.35 -1.03 -7.58
CA LEU A 125 -11.28 -2.13 -7.29
C LEU A 125 -10.93 -3.47 -7.97
N PRO A 126 -10.54 -3.53 -9.26
CA PRO A 126 -10.16 -4.79 -9.89
C PRO A 126 -9.00 -5.49 -9.17
N GLU A 127 -7.98 -4.72 -8.75
CA GLU A 127 -6.84 -5.26 -8.01
C GLU A 127 -7.23 -5.67 -6.59
N VAL A 128 -8.00 -4.82 -5.90
CA VAL A 128 -8.46 -5.08 -4.52
C VAL A 128 -9.28 -6.36 -4.44
N ILE A 129 -10.13 -6.62 -5.44
CA ILE A 129 -10.96 -7.83 -5.52
C ILE A 129 -10.10 -9.03 -5.89
N ALA A 130 -9.26 -8.92 -6.92
CA ALA A 130 -8.41 -10.02 -7.38
C ALA A 130 -7.42 -10.51 -6.31
N THR A 131 -7.00 -9.61 -5.42
CA THR A 131 -6.00 -9.90 -4.39
C THR A 131 -6.57 -9.97 -2.97
N SER A 132 -7.89 -9.83 -2.81
CA SER A 132 -8.54 -9.71 -1.49
C SER A 132 -7.87 -8.69 -0.57
N CYS A 133 -7.66 -7.47 -1.07
CA CYS A 133 -7.06 -6.37 -0.30
C CYS A 133 -5.62 -6.66 0.18
N ALA A 134 -4.81 -7.36 -0.63
CA ALA A 134 -3.46 -7.82 -0.24
C ALA A 134 -2.49 -6.70 0.17
N LYS A 135 -2.75 -5.46 -0.29
CA LYS A 135 -1.96 -4.24 -0.04
C LYS A 135 -2.58 -3.30 1.00
N CYS A 136 -3.72 -3.69 1.55
CA CYS A 136 -4.47 -2.83 2.46
C CYS A 136 -3.88 -2.83 3.87
N THR A 137 -3.92 -1.66 4.51
CA THR A 137 -3.66 -1.52 5.95
C THR A 137 -4.72 -2.27 6.76
N PRO A 138 -4.46 -2.61 8.04
CA PRO A 138 -5.48 -3.23 8.90
C PRO A 138 -6.76 -2.39 9.03
N ILE A 139 -6.63 -1.06 9.03
CA ILE A 139 -7.76 -0.12 9.06
C ILE A 139 -8.56 -0.22 7.76
N GLN A 140 -7.89 -0.18 6.60
CA GLN A 140 -8.53 -0.34 5.29
C GLN A 140 -9.24 -1.68 5.15
N LYS A 141 -8.62 -2.78 5.61
CA LYS A 141 -9.26 -4.10 5.61
C LYS A 141 -10.56 -4.08 6.40
N THR A 142 -10.53 -3.53 7.62
CA THR A 142 -11.71 -3.41 8.49
C THR A 142 -12.81 -2.57 7.84
N GLY A 143 -12.46 -1.41 7.28
CA GLY A 143 -13.39 -0.55 6.55
C GLY A 143 -14.00 -1.23 5.31
N LEU A 144 -13.19 -1.94 4.52
CA LEU A 144 -13.64 -2.65 3.34
C LEU A 144 -14.61 -3.78 3.70
N ARG A 145 -14.27 -4.63 4.68
CA ARG A 145 -15.16 -5.72 5.15
C ARG A 145 -16.52 -5.19 5.58
N LYS A 146 -16.52 -4.09 6.35
CA LYS A 146 -17.74 -3.42 6.81
C LYS A 146 -18.56 -2.88 5.66
N THR A 147 -17.92 -2.24 4.69
CA THR A 147 -18.58 -1.67 3.51
C THR A 147 -19.21 -2.76 2.64
N VAL A 148 -18.47 -3.84 2.37
CA VAL A 148 -18.98 -4.97 1.56
C VAL A 148 -20.17 -5.65 2.27
N LYS A 149 -20.07 -5.88 3.58
CA LYS A 149 -21.18 -6.42 4.37
C LYS A 149 -22.41 -5.51 4.30
N ALA A 150 -22.23 -4.21 4.50
CA ALA A 150 -23.32 -3.24 4.40
C ALA A 150 -23.94 -3.19 3.01
N LEU A 151 -23.14 -3.22 1.94
CA LEU A 151 -23.61 -3.26 0.55
C LEU A 151 -24.45 -4.52 0.30
N SER A 152 -23.97 -5.70 0.71
CA SER A 152 -24.67 -6.97 0.52
C SER A 152 -26.02 -7.05 1.24
N VAL A 153 -26.15 -6.41 2.41
CA VAL A 153 -27.37 -6.46 3.23
C VAL A 153 -28.34 -5.33 2.88
N LYS A 154 -27.84 -4.09 2.74
CA LYS A 154 -28.70 -2.92 2.50
C LYS A 154 -29.10 -2.75 1.04
N ARG A 155 -28.26 -3.19 0.08
CA ARG A 155 -28.43 -2.93 -1.36
C ARG A 155 -28.09 -4.19 -2.19
N PRO A 156 -28.85 -5.29 -2.03
CA PRO A 156 -28.53 -6.57 -2.67
C PRO A 156 -28.51 -6.49 -4.22
N ASP A 157 -29.36 -5.66 -4.81
CA ASP A 157 -29.42 -5.47 -6.27
C ASP A 157 -28.17 -4.77 -6.81
N ASP A 158 -27.69 -3.74 -6.10
CA ASP A 158 -26.44 -3.07 -6.45
C ASP A 158 -25.24 -3.97 -6.19
N PHE A 159 -25.27 -4.77 -5.13
CA PHE A 159 -24.23 -5.77 -4.85
C PHE A 159 -24.12 -6.81 -5.97
N SER A 160 -25.25 -7.26 -6.51
CA SER A 160 -25.28 -8.17 -7.67
C SER A 160 -24.64 -7.55 -8.91
N GLN A 161 -24.99 -6.30 -9.21
CA GLN A 161 -24.41 -5.55 -10.34
C GLN A 161 -22.91 -5.28 -10.14
N PHE A 162 -22.50 -5.00 -8.91
CA PHE A 162 -21.11 -4.80 -8.55
C PHE A 162 -20.29 -6.06 -8.81
N ARG A 163 -20.78 -7.23 -8.37
CA ARG A 163 -20.13 -8.52 -8.65
C ARG A 163 -20.05 -8.78 -10.15
N ALA A 164 -21.14 -8.60 -10.88
CA ALA A 164 -21.17 -8.81 -12.33
C ALA A 164 -20.17 -7.92 -13.08
N LYS A 165 -19.85 -6.73 -12.55
CA LYS A 165 -18.91 -5.79 -13.15
C LYS A 165 -17.45 -6.13 -12.87
N TYR A 166 -17.11 -6.40 -11.61
CA TYR A 166 -15.72 -6.54 -11.19
C TYR A 166 -15.23 -7.99 -11.13
N ASP A 167 -16.14 -8.96 -11.02
CA ASP A 167 -15.85 -10.40 -11.07
C ASP A 167 -16.94 -11.14 -11.87
N PRO A 168 -17.06 -10.89 -13.19
CA PRO A 168 -18.11 -11.47 -14.02
C PRO A 168 -18.08 -13.01 -14.09
N LYS A 169 -16.91 -13.61 -13.81
CA LYS A 169 -16.70 -15.06 -13.87
C LYS A 169 -16.76 -15.73 -12.50
N GLY A 170 -16.84 -14.94 -11.41
CA GLY A 170 -16.78 -15.47 -10.04
C GLY A 170 -15.42 -16.07 -9.68
N GLU A 171 -14.34 -15.66 -10.31
CA GLU A 171 -12.98 -16.20 -10.10
C GLU A 171 -12.48 -15.89 -8.68
N TYR A 172 -12.91 -14.77 -8.09
CA TYR A 172 -12.42 -14.28 -6.80
C TYR A 172 -13.43 -14.44 -5.67
N GLU A 173 -14.68 -14.79 -5.97
CA GLU A 173 -15.79 -14.83 -5.01
C GLU A 173 -15.46 -15.61 -3.73
N LYS A 174 -14.88 -16.81 -3.87
CA LYS A 174 -14.54 -17.65 -2.70
C LYS A 174 -13.48 -17.00 -1.81
N GLN A 175 -12.40 -16.49 -2.40
CA GLN A 175 -11.30 -15.90 -1.65
C GLN A 175 -11.72 -14.56 -1.03
N PHE A 176 -12.49 -13.76 -1.76
CA PHE A 176 -12.98 -12.48 -1.29
C PHE A 176 -14.03 -12.64 -0.20
N ALA A 177 -14.95 -13.62 -0.32
CA ALA A 177 -15.90 -13.95 0.73
C ALA A 177 -15.20 -14.40 2.02
N ALA A 178 -14.16 -15.24 1.91
CA ALA A 178 -13.33 -15.64 3.06
C ALA A 178 -12.67 -14.43 3.72
N PHE A 179 -12.15 -13.49 2.93
CA PHE A 179 -11.62 -12.22 3.44
C PHE A 179 -12.70 -11.39 4.17
N VAL A 180 -13.93 -11.33 3.66
CA VAL A 180 -15.02 -10.54 4.24
C VAL A 180 -15.47 -11.06 5.61
N VAL A 181 -15.47 -12.39 5.79
CA VAL A 181 -15.87 -13.03 7.06
C VAL A 181 -14.74 -13.19 8.06
N ALA A 182 -13.48 -12.96 7.64
CA ALA A 182 -12.33 -13.04 8.52
C ALA A 182 -12.40 -12.00 9.65
N THR A 183 -12.16 -12.45 10.87
CA THR A 183 -11.91 -11.63 12.05
C THR A 183 -10.41 -11.68 12.30
N ASP A 184 -9.72 -10.60 11.95
CA ASP A 184 -8.28 -10.45 12.28
C ASP A 184 -8.08 -10.28 13.79
#